data_AF-A0AA86Y4U1-F1
#
_entry.id   AF-A0AA86Y4U1-F1
#
_cell.length_a   1.000
_cell.length_b   1.000
_cell.length_c   1.000
_cell.angle_alpha   90.00
_cell.angle_beta   90.00
_cell.angle_gamma   90.00
#
_symmetry.space_group_name_H-M   'P 1'
#
loop_
_entity.id
_entity.type
_entity.pdbx_description
1 polymer ?
#
loop_
_entity_poly.entity_id
_entity_poly.type
_entity_poly.pdbx_seq_one_letter_code
_entity_poly.pdbx_strand_id
1 'polypeptide(L)'
;MTPEQDKPHFAQAAETLANIKEKAGNYAYLFETQAQLNAILSSKVDVGRRIRQAYQADDKESLQQIARQELPELRSQIEDSHALFSHQWLKENKVFGLDTVDIRMGGLLQRIKRAESRIEVYLAGQLDRIDELEVEILPFTDFYADKDFAATTANQWHTIATASTIYTT
;
A
#
# COMPACT_ATOMS: atom_id res chain seq x y z
N MET A 1 3.18 -6.05 16.13
CA MET A 1 2.09 -5.07 16.09
C MET A 1 1.03 -5.59 15.13
N THR A 2 -0.25 -5.35 15.40
CA THR A 2 -1.37 -5.73 14.54
C THR A 2 -1.91 -4.49 13.82
N PRO A 3 -2.72 -4.61 12.76
CA PRO A 3 -3.27 -3.43 12.08
C PRO A 3 -4.06 -2.46 12.97
N GLU A 4 -4.66 -2.95 14.05
CA GLU A 4 -5.35 -2.14 15.06
C GLU A 4 -4.38 -1.22 15.82
N GLN A 5 -3.10 -1.61 15.93
CA GLN A 5 -2.02 -0.81 16.51
C GLN A 5 -1.31 0.04 15.43
N ASP A 6 -1.12 -0.52 14.24
CA ASP A 6 -0.31 0.09 13.17
C ASP A 6 -1.03 1.26 12.49
N LYS A 7 -2.34 1.14 12.23
CA LYS A 7 -3.14 2.20 11.61
C LYS A 7 -3.06 3.53 12.38
N PRO A 8 -3.38 3.58 13.70
CA PRO A 8 -3.29 4.84 14.45
C PRO A 8 -1.84 5.33 14.61
N HIS A 9 -0.86 4.42 14.67
CA HIS A 9 0.55 4.79 14.68
C HIS A 9 0.94 5.57 13.42
N PHE A 10 0.63 5.03 12.24
CA PHE A 10 0.92 5.70 10.98
C PHE A 10 0.16 7.02 10.81
N ALA A 11 -1.11 7.08 11.22
CA ALA A 11 -1.89 8.32 11.17
C ALA A 11 -1.23 9.42 12.03
N GLN A 12 -0.88 9.11 13.28
CA GLN A 12 -0.20 10.05 14.17
C GLN A 12 1.19 10.44 13.66
N ALA A 13 1.92 9.50 13.06
CA ALA A 13 3.23 9.76 12.47
C ALA A 13 3.12 10.75 11.29
N ALA A 14 2.09 10.62 10.45
CA ALA A 14 1.84 11.55 9.35
C ALA A 14 1.67 13.00 9.85
N GLU A 15 0.81 13.21 10.86
CA GLU A 15 0.60 14.52 11.47
C GLU A 15 1.88 15.07 12.12
N THR A 16 2.60 14.21 12.85
CA THR A 16 3.84 14.59 13.53
C THR A 16 4.90 15.05 12.53
N LEU A 17 5.06 14.32 11.42
CA LEU A 17 6.00 14.65 10.36
C LEU A 17 5.59 15.90 9.58
N ALA A 18 4.29 16.11 9.36
CA ALA A 18 3.77 17.35 8.78
C ALA A 18 4.13 18.58 9.64
N ASN A 19 3.99 18.48 10.97
CA ASN A 19 4.39 19.54 11.89
C ASN A 19 5.92 19.75 11.92
N ILE A 20 6.71 18.69 11.73
CA ILE A 20 8.18 18.81 11.64
C ILE A 20 8.59 19.48 10.34
N LYS A 21 7.93 19.14 9.22
CA LYS A 21 8.17 19.72 7.89
C LYS A 21 8.19 21.25 7.95
N GLU A 22 7.22 21.85 8.63
CA GLU A 22 7.06 23.32 8.74
C GLU A 22 8.27 24.04 9.36
N LYS A 23 9.05 23.33 10.17
CA LYS A 23 10.23 23.87 10.88
C LYS A 23 11.55 23.23 10.45
N ALA A 24 11.55 22.41 9.40
CA ALA A 24 12.72 21.67 8.93
C ALA A 24 13.58 22.45 7.91
N GLY A 25 13.15 23.65 7.50
CA GLY A 25 13.89 24.51 6.57
C GLY A 25 14.23 23.78 5.27
N ASN A 26 15.51 23.77 4.88
CA ASN A 26 15.96 23.12 3.64
C ASN A 26 15.74 21.60 3.59
N TYR A 27 15.51 20.97 4.75
CA TYR A 27 15.24 19.54 4.89
C TYR A 27 13.74 19.18 4.89
N ALA A 28 12.85 20.16 4.73
CA ALA A 28 11.39 19.95 4.74
C ALA A 28 10.94 18.83 3.78
N TYR A 29 11.53 18.74 2.59
CA TYR A 29 11.22 17.71 1.59
C TYR A 29 11.36 16.27 2.11
N LEU A 30 12.31 15.99 3.02
CA LEU A 30 12.46 14.67 3.62
C LEU A 30 11.24 14.32 4.47
N PHE A 31 10.78 15.26 5.29
CA PHE A 31 9.65 15.07 6.19
C PHE A 31 8.33 15.08 5.44
N GLU A 32 8.24 15.81 4.33
CA GLU A 32 7.07 15.80 3.45
C GLU A 32 6.86 14.43 2.81
N THR A 33 7.90 13.84 2.22
CA THR A 33 7.86 12.48 1.68
C THR A 33 7.44 11.48 2.75
N GLN A 34 8.02 11.56 3.95
CA GLN A 34 7.70 10.63 5.03
C GLN A 34 6.29 10.85 5.60
N ALA A 35 5.80 12.09 5.69
CA ALA A 35 4.44 12.37 6.13
C ALA A 35 3.42 11.74 5.17
N GLN A 36 3.62 11.93 3.86
CA GLN A 36 2.75 11.34 2.83
C GLN A 36 2.81 9.80 2.87
N LEU A 37 4.00 9.22 3.03
CA LEU A 37 4.15 7.77 3.16
C LEU A 37 3.34 7.24 4.36
N ASN A 38 3.45 7.86 5.53
CA ASN A 38 2.71 7.44 6.72
C ASN A 38 1.19 7.60 6.54
N ALA A 39 0.72 8.65 5.87
CA ALA A 39 -0.70 8.82 5.55
C ALA A 39 -1.21 7.64 4.69
N ILE A 40 -0.49 7.27 3.63
CA ILE A 40 -0.81 6.12 2.77
C ILE A 40 -0.82 4.81 3.56
N LEU A 41 0.21 4.59 4.40
CA LEU A 41 0.30 3.36 5.18
C LEU A 41 -0.86 3.22 6.18
N SER A 42 -1.35 4.32 6.73
CA SER A 42 -2.47 4.30 7.68
C SER A 42 -3.76 3.72 7.07
N SER A 43 -4.08 4.04 5.82
CA SER A 43 -5.25 3.48 5.12
C SER A 43 -4.94 2.11 4.51
N LYS A 44 -3.74 1.94 3.95
CA LYS A 44 -3.35 0.75 3.20
C LYS A 44 -3.03 -0.48 4.07
N VAL A 45 -2.61 -0.30 5.33
CA VAL A 45 -2.14 -1.39 6.20
C VAL A 45 -3.14 -2.54 6.33
N ASP A 46 -4.44 -2.25 6.29
CA ASP A 46 -5.51 -3.23 6.46
C ASP A 46 -6.51 -3.30 5.31
N VAL A 47 -6.36 -2.51 4.24
CA VAL A 47 -7.36 -2.49 3.14
C VAL A 47 -7.55 -3.86 2.51
N GLY A 48 -6.46 -4.62 2.31
CA GLY A 48 -6.56 -5.99 1.80
C GLY A 48 -7.27 -6.95 2.76
N ARG A 49 -7.12 -6.76 4.08
CA ARG A 49 -7.83 -7.54 5.10
C ARG A 49 -9.31 -7.17 5.12
N ARG A 50 -9.65 -5.88 5.09
CA ARG A 50 -11.03 -5.39 5.09
C ARG A 50 -11.79 -5.84 3.84
N ILE A 51 -11.15 -5.85 2.67
CA ILE A 51 -11.74 -6.44 1.45
C ILE A 51 -12.08 -7.91 1.67
N ARG A 52 -11.17 -8.70 2.25
CA ARG A 52 -11.43 -10.12 2.55
C ARG A 52 -12.54 -10.30 3.58
N GLN A 53 -12.56 -9.51 4.64
CA GLN A 53 -13.60 -9.56 5.67
C GLN A 53 -14.98 -9.23 5.09
N ALA A 54 -15.08 -8.16 4.29
CA ALA A 54 -16.32 -7.79 3.61
C ALA A 54 -16.76 -8.88 2.62
N TYR A 55 -15.83 -9.43 1.84
CA TYR A 55 -16.10 -10.54 0.92
C TYR A 55 -16.64 -11.78 1.63
N GLN A 56 -15.99 -12.23 2.71
CA GLN A 56 -16.40 -13.42 3.46
C GLN A 56 -17.71 -13.23 4.22
N ALA A 57 -18.05 -12.00 4.58
CA ALA A 57 -19.33 -11.65 5.22
C ALA A 57 -20.46 -11.36 4.21
N ASP A 58 -20.20 -11.48 2.90
CA ASP A 58 -21.10 -11.04 1.81
C ASP A 58 -21.55 -9.57 1.95
N ASP A 59 -20.70 -8.73 2.55
CA ASP A 59 -20.92 -7.29 2.72
C ASP A 59 -20.57 -6.54 1.43
N LYS A 60 -21.53 -6.54 0.52
CA LYS A 60 -21.44 -5.88 -0.80
C LYS A 60 -21.37 -4.36 -0.68
N GLU A 61 -21.94 -3.76 0.36
CA GLU A 61 -21.91 -2.31 0.59
C GLU A 61 -20.49 -1.86 0.92
N SER A 62 -19.81 -2.55 1.85
CA SER A 62 -18.40 -2.29 2.15
C SER A 62 -17.51 -2.52 0.93
N LEU A 63 -17.74 -3.59 0.16
CA LEU A 63 -16.98 -3.83 -1.08
C LEU A 63 -17.16 -2.69 -2.10
N GLN A 64 -18.38 -2.18 -2.26
CA GLN A 64 -18.67 -1.02 -3.11
C GLN A 64 -17.94 0.24 -2.63
N GLN A 65 -18.02 0.54 -1.34
CA GLN A 65 -17.35 1.70 -0.75
C GLN A 65 -15.83 1.62 -0.94
N ILE A 66 -15.23 0.46 -0.68
CA ILE A 66 -13.80 0.26 -0.85
C ILE A 66 -13.40 0.42 -2.33
N ALA A 67 -14.13 -0.23 -3.25
CA ALA A 67 -13.79 -0.20 -4.68
C ALA A 67 -13.99 1.17 -5.33
N ARG A 68 -15.00 1.94 -4.92
CA ARG A 68 -15.41 3.18 -5.59
C ARG A 68 -14.85 4.45 -4.94
N GLN A 69 -14.46 4.39 -3.68
CA GLN A 69 -13.99 5.55 -2.93
C GLN A 69 -12.57 5.34 -2.42
N GLU A 70 -12.36 4.28 -1.64
CA GLU A 70 -11.10 4.12 -0.91
C GLU A 70 -9.92 3.74 -1.81
N LEU A 71 -10.09 2.79 -2.74
CA LEU A 71 -9.01 2.41 -3.66
C LEU A 71 -8.66 3.53 -4.66
N PRO A 72 -9.62 4.27 -5.24
CA PRO A 72 -9.32 5.45 -6.04
C PRO A 72 -8.58 6.55 -5.28
N GLU A 73 -9.00 6.84 -4.04
CA GLU A 73 -8.30 7.80 -3.16
C GLU A 73 -6.87 7.31 -2.86
N LEU A 74 -6.71 6.04 -2.50
CA LEU A 74 -5.40 5.44 -2.26
C LEU A 74 -4.48 5.55 -3.48
N ARG A 75 -5.00 5.41 -4.70
CA ARG A 75 -4.21 5.64 -5.92
C ARG A 75 -3.77 7.09 -6.05
N SER A 76 -4.67 8.04 -5.85
CA SER A 76 -4.34 9.48 -5.89
C SER A 76 -3.23 9.80 -4.90
N GLN A 77 -3.35 9.30 -3.66
CA GLN A 77 -2.35 9.51 -2.63
C GLN A 77 -0.98 8.90 -3.00
N ILE A 78 -0.95 7.74 -3.65
CA ILE A 78 0.28 7.10 -4.14
C ILE A 78 0.89 7.90 -5.30
N GLU A 79 0.08 8.44 -6.22
CA GLU A 79 0.54 9.33 -7.29
C GLU A 79 1.20 10.59 -6.71
N ASP A 80 0.58 11.22 -5.71
CA ASP A 80 1.15 12.36 -4.99
C ASP A 80 2.45 11.98 -4.26
N SER A 81 2.50 10.82 -3.61
CA SER A 81 3.72 10.33 -2.96
C SER A 81 4.84 10.05 -3.96
N HIS A 82 4.52 9.55 -5.14
CA HIS A 82 5.49 9.32 -6.21
C HIS A 82 6.04 10.65 -6.74
N ALA A 83 5.21 11.69 -6.86
CA ALA A 83 5.65 13.03 -7.22
C ALA A 83 6.62 13.62 -6.17
N LEU A 84 6.28 13.51 -4.88
CA LEU A 84 7.15 13.94 -3.77
C LEU A 84 8.48 13.18 -3.75
N PHE A 85 8.43 11.86 -3.90
CA PHE A 85 9.63 11.03 -3.96
C PHE A 85 10.50 11.40 -5.16
N SER A 86 9.89 11.65 -6.33
CA SER A 86 10.61 12.05 -7.54
C SER A 86 11.29 13.42 -7.37
N HIS A 87 10.61 14.38 -6.74
CA HIS A 87 11.23 15.66 -6.37
C HIS A 87 12.44 15.46 -5.46
N GLN A 88 12.29 14.64 -4.41
CA GLN A 88 13.37 14.32 -3.49
C GLN A 88 14.55 13.65 -4.21
N TRP A 89 14.30 12.63 -5.03
CA TRP A 89 15.33 11.92 -5.78
C TRP A 89 16.13 12.87 -6.67
N LEU A 90 15.45 13.70 -7.47
CA LEU A 90 16.11 14.61 -8.40
C LEU A 90 16.86 15.75 -7.70
N LYS A 91 16.52 16.05 -6.44
CA LYS A 91 17.28 16.97 -5.59
C LYS A 91 18.59 16.36 -5.09
N GLU A 92 18.60 15.06 -4.78
CA GLU A 92 19.72 14.39 -4.12
C GLU A 92 20.60 13.57 -5.08
N ASN A 93 20.05 13.16 -6.22
CA ASN A 93 20.64 12.17 -7.11
C ASN A 93 20.55 12.61 -8.58
N LYS A 94 21.32 11.93 -9.44
CA LYS A 94 21.08 11.98 -10.88
C LYS A 94 19.79 11.23 -11.21
N VAL A 95 19.21 11.54 -12.37
CA VAL A 95 17.95 10.93 -12.83
C VAL A 95 18.03 9.40 -13.02
N PHE A 96 19.21 8.86 -13.35
CA PHE A 96 19.39 7.42 -13.57
C PHE A 96 19.09 6.63 -12.29
N GLY A 97 18.28 5.57 -12.40
CA GLY A 97 17.79 4.75 -11.29
C GLY A 97 16.38 5.11 -10.83
N LEU A 98 15.87 6.30 -11.13
CA LEU A 98 14.48 6.67 -10.84
C LEU A 98 13.48 5.84 -11.65
N ASP A 99 13.86 5.44 -12.87
CA ASP A 99 13.11 4.55 -13.76
C ASP A 99 12.69 3.24 -13.07
N THR A 100 13.56 2.70 -12.22
CA THR A 100 13.22 1.51 -11.43
C THR A 100 12.10 1.79 -10.43
N VAL A 101 12.08 2.96 -9.79
CA VAL A 101 11.01 3.35 -8.87
C VAL A 101 9.70 3.59 -9.63
N ASP A 102 9.77 4.19 -10.82
CA ASP A 102 8.62 4.40 -11.70
C ASP A 102 7.95 3.07 -12.08
N ILE A 103 8.74 2.05 -12.45
CA ILE A 103 8.23 0.70 -12.75
C ILE A 103 7.51 0.11 -11.53
N ARG A 104 8.09 0.25 -10.33
CA ARG A 104 7.54 -0.30 -9.09
C ARG A 104 6.22 0.36 -8.72
N MET A 105 6.17 1.70 -8.73
CA MET A 105 4.98 2.47 -8.39
C MET A 105 3.90 2.33 -9.45
N GLY A 106 4.26 2.35 -10.74
CA GLY A 106 3.34 2.09 -11.84
C GLY A 106 2.70 0.71 -11.75
N GLY A 107 3.49 -0.32 -11.41
CA GLY A 107 2.98 -1.67 -11.15
C GLY A 107 2.00 -1.71 -9.98
N LEU A 108 2.30 -1.02 -8.87
CA LEU A 108 1.40 -0.91 -7.71
C LEU A 108 0.07 -0.24 -8.08
N LEU A 109 0.10 0.91 -8.76
CA LEU A 109 -1.10 1.62 -9.21
C LEU A 109 -1.97 0.74 -10.11
N GLN A 110 -1.35 -0.01 -11.02
CA GLN A 110 -2.08 -0.93 -11.89
C GLN A 110 -2.69 -2.11 -11.13
N ARG A 111 -2.05 -2.59 -10.06
CA ARG A 111 -2.61 -3.63 -9.18
C ARG A 111 -3.77 -3.13 -8.34
N ILE A 112 -3.78 -1.86 -7.93
CA ILE A 112 -4.93 -1.27 -7.24
C ILE A 112 -6.14 -1.16 -8.20
N LYS A 113 -5.92 -0.70 -9.44
CA LYS A 113 -6.96 -0.73 -10.50
C LYS A 113 -7.47 -2.16 -10.76
N ARG A 114 -6.60 -3.17 -10.67
CA ARG A 114 -7.02 -4.57 -10.79
C ARG A 114 -7.94 -5.00 -9.64
N ALA A 115 -7.64 -4.58 -8.40
CA ALA A 115 -8.52 -4.85 -7.26
C ALA A 115 -9.90 -4.19 -7.42
N GLU A 116 -9.93 -2.91 -7.80
CA GLU A 116 -11.17 -2.17 -8.12
C GLU A 116 -12.02 -2.95 -9.15
N SER A 117 -11.44 -3.25 -10.32
CA SER A 117 -12.16 -3.93 -11.40
C SER A 117 -12.61 -5.35 -11.05
N ARG A 118 -11.81 -6.13 -10.31
CA ARG A 118 -12.22 -7.49 -9.87
C ARG A 118 -13.41 -7.43 -8.91
N ILE A 119 -13.41 -6.47 -7.98
CA ILE A 119 -14.53 -6.26 -7.05
C ILE A 119 -15.77 -5.81 -7.83
N GLU A 120 -15.66 -4.86 -8.76
CA GLU A 120 -16.81 -4.40 -9.56
C GLU A 120 -17.43 -5.51 -10.42
N VAL A 121 -16.62 -6.37 -11.05
CA VAL A 121 -17.12 -7.52 -11.82
C VAL A 121 -17.89 -8.50 -10.91
N TYR A 122 -17.39 -8.74 -9.69
CA TYR A 122 -18.08 -9.55 -8.69
C TYR A 122 -19.39 -8.90 -8.19
N LEU A 123 -19.38 -7.58 -7.94
CA LEU A 123 -20.58 -6.82 -7.54
C LEU A 123 -21.64 -6.78 -8.65
N ALA A 124 -21.22 -6.81 -9.91
CA ALA A 124 -22.12 -6.90 -11.07
C ALA A 124 -22.69 -8.31 -11.31
N GLY A 125 -22.35 -9.31 -10.48
CA GLY A 125 -22.79 -10.69 -10.63
C GLY A 125 -22.17 -11.42 -11.83
N GLN A 126 -21.06 -10.90 -12.37
CA GLN A 126 -20.35 -11.49 -13.52
C GLN A 126 -19.26 -12.49 -13.07
N LEU A 127 -19.03 -12.59 -11.76
CA LEU A 127 -18.21 -13.60 -11.12
C LEU A 127 -18.98 -14.15 -9.93
N ASP A 128 -19.00 -15.48 -9.79
CA ASP A 128 -19.59 -16.14 -8.63
C ASP A 128 -18.71 -15.97 -7.38
N ARG A 129 -17.40 -15.81 -7.58
CA ARG A 129 -16.39 -15.66 -6.53
C ARG A 129 -15.17 -14.89 -7.02
N ILE A 130 -14.40 -14.32 -6.09
CA ILE A 130 -13.10 -13.70 -6.38
C ILE A 130 -12.00 -14.66 -5.91
N ASP A 131 -11.47 -15.48 -6.82
CA ASP A 131 -10.52 -16.56 -6.49
C ASP A 131 -9.32 -16.08 -5.65
N GLU A 132 -8.82 -14.85 -5.86
CA GLU A 132 -7.72 -14.29 -5.07
C GLU A 132 -8.05 -14.17 -3.56
N LEU A 133 -9.32 -13.96 -3.23
CA LEU A 133 -9.81 -13.79 -1.86
C LEU A 133 -10.14 -15.13 -1.16
N GLU A 134 -10.17 -16.23 -1.93
CA GLU A 134 -10.37 -17.60 -1.42
C GLU A 134 -9.08 -18.25 -0.92
N VAL A 135 -7.93 -17.71 -1.33
CA VAL A 135 -6.63 -18.23 -0.88
C VAL A 135 -6.36 -17.78 0.55
N GLU A 136 -6.16 -18.74 1.46
CA GLU A 136 -5.69 -18.48 2.82
C GLU A 136 -4.29 -17.86 2.79
N ILE A 137 -4.10 -16.75 3.53
CA ILE A 137 -2.81 -16.07 3.62
C ILE A 137 -1.97 -16.74 4.72
N LEU A 138 -0.83 -17.30 4.33
CA LEU A 138 0.17 -17.84 5.25
C LEU A 138 1.13 -16.74 5.75
N PRO A 139 1.90 -16.99 6.83
CA PRO A 139 3.03 -16.15 7.19
C PRO A 139 3.98 -15.99 5.99
N PHE A 140 4.42 -14.75 5.72
CA PHE A 140 5.33 -14.46 4.60
C PHE A 140 6.71 -15.11 4.79
N THR A 141 7.19 -15.15 6.03
CA THR A 141 8.48 -15.73 6.43
C THR A 141 8.42 -16.05 7.93
N ASP A 142 9.29 -16.94 8.39
CA ASP A 142 9.45 -17.34 9.78
C ASP A 142 10.59 -16.62 10.52
N PHE A 143 11.25 -15.63 9.89
CA PHE A 143 12.46 -14.97 10.41
C PHE A 143 12.33 -14.47 11.86
N TYR A 144 11.15 -14.01 12.27
CA TYR A 144 10.84 -13.57 13.63
C TYR A 144 9.63 -14.32 14.23
N ALA A 145 9.37 -15.55 13.80
CA ALA A 145 8.25 -16.34 14.30
C ALA A 145 8.35 -16.63 15.81
N ASP A 146 9.54 -16.53 16.39
CA ASP A 146 9.81 -16.70 17.81
C ASP A 146 9.64 -15.41 18.65
N LYS A 147 9.17 -14.31 18.03
CA LYS A 147 9.00 -13.01 18.69
C LYS A 147 7.52 -12.70 18.96
N ASP A 148 7.27 -11.89 19.99
CA ASP A 148 5.91 -11.50 20.42
C ASP A 148 5.23 -10.47 19.49
N PHE A 149 5.89 -10.06 18.40
CA PHE A 149 5.33 -9.12 17.43
C PHE A 149 5.03 -9.82 16.09
N ALA A 150 3.95 -9.41 15.43
CA ALA A 150 3.59 -9.93 14.11
C ALA A 150 4.37 -9.33 12.91
N ALA A 151 5.12 -8.23 13.13
CA ALA A 151 5.91 -7.61 12.06
C ALA A 151 7.08 -8.51 11.63
N THR A 152 7.57 -8.33 10.41
CA THR A 152 8.73 -9.09 9.92
C THR A 152 9.65 -8.24 9.04
N THR A 153 10.79 -8.80 8.65
CA THR A 153 11.68 -8.21 7.65
C THR A 153 11.37 -8.75 6.26
N ALA A 154 11.12 -7.84 5.31
CA ALA A 154 10.96 -8.15 3.90
C ALA A 154 11.51 -6.99 3.07
N ASN A 155 12.65 -7.18 2.41
CA ASN A 155 13.40 -6.10 1.76
C ASN A 155 13.73 -6.37 0.28
N GLN A 156 13.02 -7.30 -0.36
CA GLN A 156 13.13 -7.59 -1.79
C GLN A 156 11.81 -7.22 -2.48
N TRP A 157 11.81 -6.14 -3.26
CA TRP A 157 10.57 -5.64 -3.91
C TRP A 157 9.84 -6.73 -4.70
N HIS A 158 10.57 -7.51 -5.50
CA HIS A 158 9.96 -8.47 -6.42
C HIS A 158 9.24 -9.63 -5.71
N THR A 159 9.64 -9.99 -4.48
CA THR A 159 8.95 -11.01 -3.67
C THR A 159 7.82 -10.43 -2.81
N ILE A 160 7.92 -9.15 -2.43
CA ILE A 160 6.83 -8.44 -1.74
C ILE A 160 5.66 -8.20 -2.71
N ALA A 161 5.96 -7.84 -3.96
CA ALA A 161 4.96 -7.43 -4.94
C ALA A 161 4.13 -8.59 -5.50
N THR A 162 4.69 -9.79 -5.57
CA THR A 162 4.02 -10.95 -6.17
C THR A 162 4.64 -12.28 -5.73
N ALA A 163 3.82 -13.33 -5.65
CA ALA A 163 4.26 -14.72 -5.52
C ALA A 163 4.53 -15.39 -6.88
N SER A 164 4.18 -14.73 -7.99
CA SER A 164 4.46 -15.21 -9.35
C SER A 164 5.92 -14.93 -9.75
N THR A 165 6.40 -15.64 -10.77
CA THR A 165 7.70 -15.34 -11.38
C THR A 165 7.67 -13.95 -12.02
N ILE A 166 8.77 -13.21 -11.89
CA ILE A 166 8.93 -11.89 -12.51
C ILE A 166 10.35 -11.64 -13.06
N TYR A 167 11.31 -12.49 -12.73
CA TYR A 167 12.69 -12.41 -13.24
C TYR A 167 13.32 -13.77 -13.59
N THR A 168 12.72 -14.88 -13.16
CA THR A 168 13.20 -16.24 -13.47
C THR A 168 12.69 -16.70 -14.82
N THR A 169 13.50 -17.49 -15.53
CA THR A 169 13.15 -18.16 -16.80
C THR A 169 12.43 -19.47 -16.57
#